data_AF-W4D5Z2-F1
#
_entry.id   AF-W4D5Z2-F1
#
_cell.length_a   1.000
_cell.length_b   1.000
_cell.length_c   1.000
_cell.angle_alpha   90.00
_cell.angle_beta   90.00
_cell.angle_gamma   90.00
#
_symmetry.space_group_name_H-M   'P 1'
#
loop_
_entity.id
_entity.type
_entity.pdbx_description
1 polymer ?
#
loop_
_entity_poly.entity_id
_entity_poly.type
_entity_poly.pdbx_seq_one_letter_code
_entity_poly.pdbx_strand_id
1 'polypeptide(L)'
;MKKPLYKKMSSLALVILFSGAIGMTAGCNTSANQATPTPAGTAQPTAAQPTSAPATEPSTGKASVNWESAIQQIATTDTEVTQKADAAEVLAKSYTPSAVELKDFESQIVEEYTAGNYLAHSEDAGYMLTNLFKATVVERNHPDGEAIKKFAFDFYQNTKNVFRGIDAVDSEAVQSNETQMDKALSEITTK
;
A
#
# COMPACT_ATOMS: atom_id res chain seq x y z
N MET A 1 -14.36 -42.55 23.80
CA MET A 1 -14.96 -41.41 24.56
C MET A 1 -15.47 -40.36 23.58
N LYS A 2 -16.58 -39.72 23.93
CA LYS A 2 -17.54 -39.06 23.04
C LYS A 2 -17.04 -37.67 22.56
N LYS A 3 -17.21 -37.37 21.28
CA LYS A 3 -17.09 -36.01 20.71
C LYS A 3 -18.33 -35.19 21.13
N PRO A 4 -18.20 -33.91 21.54
CA PRO A 4 -19.37 -33.07 21.71
C PRO A 4 -19.81 -32.48 20.36
N LEU A 5 -21.03 -32.85 19.96
CA LEU A 5 -21.87 -32.15 19.00
C LEU A 5 -22.30 -30.81 19.61
N TYR A 6 -22.10 -29.69 18.89
CA TYR A 6 -22.82 -28.45 19.19
C TYR A 6 -23.51 -27.86 17.95
N LYS A 7 -24.77 -28.28 17.84
CA LYS A 7 -26.00 -27.57 17.46
C LYS A 7 -25.91 -26.25 16.66
N LYS A 8 -26.48 -26.29 15.46
CA LYS A 8 -26.95 -25.14 14.65
C LYS A 8 -27.94 -24.26 15.44
N MET A 9 -27.85 -22.95 15.28
CA MET A 9 -28.99 -22.02 15.40
C MET A 9 -28.96 -21.00 14.25
N SER A 10 -30.03 -21.03 13.46
CA SER A 10 -30.39 -20.05 12.44
C SER A 10 -31.03 -18.79 13.05
N SER A 11 -31.16 -17.76 12.19
CA SER A 11 -31.94 -16.50 12.30
C SER A 11 -31.01 -15.31 12.59
N LEU A 12 -31.11 -14.16 11.93
CA LEU A 12 -32.28 -13.48 11.39
C LEU A 12 -31.82 -12.42 10.37
N ALA A 13 -32.52 -12.29 9.24
CA ALA A 13 -32.35 -11.20 8.30
C ALA A 13 -32.96 -9.90 8.85
N LEU A 14 -32.27 -8.77 8.68
CA LEU A 14 -32.88 -7.44 8.81
C LEU A 14 -32.42 -6.55 7.66
N VAL A 15 -33.34 -6.35 6.71
CA VAL A 15 -33.24 -5.34 5.65
C VAL A 15 -33.71 -4.01 6.25
N ILE A 16 -32.85 -2.99 6.23
CA ILE A 16 -33.26 -1.61 6.51
C ILE A 16 -33.03 -0.78 5.25
N LEU A 17 -34.14 -0.45 4.59
CA LEU A 17 -34.23 0.59 3.56
C LEU A 17 -34.39 1.94 4.26
N PHE A 18 -33.45 2.87 4.06
CA PHE A 18 -33.71 4.29 4.29
C PHE A 18 -33.44 5.09 3.02
N SER A 19 -34.55 5.47 2.39
CA SER A 19 -34.67 6.53 1.41
C SER A 19 -34.48 7.89 2.09
N GLY A 20 -33.81 8.83 1.42
CA GLY A 20 -33.77 10.22 1.88
C GLY A 20 -32.87 11.11 1.04
N ALA A 21 -33.45 11.72 0.00
CA ALA A 21 -32.88 12.83 -0.75
C ALA A 21 -32.93 14.13 0.08
N ILE A 22 -31.94 15.02 -0.14
CA ILE A 22 -31.89 16.50 0.00
C ILE A 22 -30.40 16.83 -0.26
N GLY A 23 -29.94 17.85 -1.00
CA GLY A 23 -30.53 18.99 -1.68
C GLY A 23 -29.36 19.82 -2.26
N MET A 24 -29.63 20.53 -3.35
CA MET A 24 -28.68 21.40 -4.06
C MET A 24 -28.30 22.66 -3.26
N THR A 25 -27.08 23.16 -3.46
CA THR A 25 -26.63 24.58 -3.55
C THR A 25 -25.08 24.57 -3.49
N ALA A 26 -24.28 25.41 -4.14
CA ALA A 26 -24.46 26.51 -5.06
C ALA A 26 -23.19 26.60 -5.92
N GLY A 27 -23.33 26.88 -7.20
CA GLY A 27 -22.23 27.38 -8.03
C GLY A 27 -22.31 28.90 -8.11
N CYS A 28 -21.15 29.56 -8.07
CA CYS A 28 -20.83 30.73 -8.91
C CYS A 28 -19.33 31.04 -8.78
N ASN A 29 -18.59 30.72 -9.83
CA ASN A 29 -17.31 31.34 -10.16
C ASN A 29 -17.53 32.83 -10.46
N THR A 30 -16.58 33.69 -10.10
CA THR A 30 -16.22 34.87 -10.89
C THR A 30 -14.77 35.25 -10.59
N SER A 31 -13.93 35.14 -11.63
CA SER A 31 -12.60 35.72 -11.71
C SER A 31 -12.69 37.20 -12.04
N ALA A 32 -11.82 38.04 -11.46
CA ALA A 32 -11.40 39.29 -12.08
C ALA A 32 -9.99 39.66 -11.60
N ASN A 33 -9.24 40.21 -12.56
CA ASN A 33 -7.79 40.29 -12.66
C ASN A 33 -7.31 41.74 -12.45
N GLN A 34 -5.98 41.89 -12.37
CA GLN A 34 -5.12 43.08 -12.62
C GLN A 34 -4.72 43.97 -11.44
N ALA A 35 -3.40 44.06 -11.20
CA ALA A 35 -2.57 45.16 -11.73
C ALA A 35 -1.05 44.91 -11.54
N THR A 36 -0.31 45.04 -12.64
CA THR A 36 1.17 45.18 -12.84
C THR A 36 1.66 46.61 -12.43
N PRO A 37 2.91 47.12 -12.67
CA PRO A 37 4.30 46.57 -12.71
C PRO A 37 5.43 47.51 -12.10
N THR A 38 6.65 46.96 -11.79
CA THR A 38 8.05 47.48 -12.08
C THR A 38 8.59 48.79 -11.37
N PRO A 39 9.92 49.20 -11.33
CA PRO A 39 11.27 48.61 -11.61
C PRO A 39 12.44 48.85 -10.58
N ALA A 40 13.55 48.11 -10.83
CA ALA A 40 14.99 48.48 -10.91
C ALA A 40 15.90 48.79 -9.69
N GLY A 41 17.05 48.10 -9.71
CA GLY A 41 18.33 48.48 -9.10
C GLY A 41 19.48 47.62 -9.65
N THR A 42 20.27 48.21 -10.55
CA THR A 42 21.35 47.62 -11.37
C THR A 42 22.72 47.71 -10.67
N ALA A 43 23.62 46.73 -10.86
CA ALA A 43 25.04 46.89 -11.28
C ALA A 43 26.03 45.81 -10.76
N GLN A 44 26.57 45.03 -11.70
CA GLN A 44 27.88 44.32 -11.72
C GLN A 44 29.01 45.36 -12.05
N PRO A 45 30.37 45.14 -12.03
CA PRO A 45 31.04 43.84 -12.23
C PRO A 45 32.51 43.56 -11.73
N THR A 46 32.98 42.32 -12.05
CA THR A 46 34.38 41.88 -12.43
C THR A 46 35.28 41.32 -11.28
N ALA A 47 36.03 40.19 -11.33
CA ALA A 47 36.36 39.12 -12.31
C ALA A 47 37.04 37.85 -11.70
N ALA A 48 36.98 36.73 -12.45
CA ALA A 48 37.94 35.62 -12.70
C ALA A 48 38.20 34.41 -11.72
N GLN A 49 37.57 33.26 -12.06
CA GLN A 49 38.02 31.83 -12.23
C GLN A 49 39.12 31.16 -11.35
N PRO A 50 39.24 29.79 -11.35
CA PRO A 50 38.25 28.69 -11.37
C PRO A 50 38.55 27.63 -10.27
N THR A 51 37.55 26.87 -9.80
CA THR A 51 37.84 25.59 -9.12
C THR A 51 36.76 24.58 -9.39
N SER A 52 37.17 23.49 -10.02
CA SER A 52 36.40 22.30 -10.35
C SER A 52 35.81 21.68 -9.08
N ALA A 53 34.48 21.60 -9.00
CA ALA A 53 33.76 20.71 -8.10
C ALA A 53 32.80 19.86 -8.96
N PRO A 54 32.58 18.58 -8.64
CA PRO A 54 31.78 17.70 -9.48
C PRO A 54 30.37 18.26 -9.64
N ALA A 55 29.85 18.24 -10.86
CA ALA A 55 28.45 18.45 -11.12
C ALA A 55 27.65 17.43 -10.31
N THR A 56 27.05 17.87 -9.21
CA THR A 56 25.90 17.18 -8.64
C THR A 56 24.83 17.27 -9.71
N GLU A 57 24.59 16.16 -10.40
CA GLU A 57 23.42 16.03 -11.26
C GLU A 57 22.20 16.43 -10.42
N PRO A 58 21.36 17.35 -10.90
CA PRO A 58 20.10 17.60 -10.25
C PRO A 58 19.27 16.32 -10.41
N SER A 59 19.20 15.54 -9.34
CA SER A 59 18.16 14.53 -9.17
C SER A 59 16.84 15.30 -9.25
N THR A 60 16.23 15.29 -10.42
CA THR A 60 14.83 15.65 -10.61
C THR A 60 13.97 14.52 -10.06
N GLY A 61 14.17 14.22 -8.77
CA GLY A 61 13.35 13.32 -8.00
C GLY A 61 12.10 14.08 -7.58
N LYS A 62 10.98 13.74 -8.20
CA LYS A 62 9.65 13.96 -7.64
C LYS A 62 9.73 13.63 -6.14
N ALA A 63 9.31 14.55 -5.26
CA ALA A 63 9.41 14.35 -3.81
C ALA A 63 8.97 12.93 -3.46
N SER A 64 9.92 12.10 -3.00
CA SER A 64 9.63 10.73 -2.60
C SER A 64 8.66 10.84 -1.44
N VAL A 65 7.42 10.41 -1.65
CA VAL A 65 6.47 10.24 -0.55
C VAL A 65 7.12 9.23 0.39
N ASN A 66 7.40 9.65 1.62
CA ASN A 66 7.82 8.73 2.68
C ASN A 66 6.63 7.81 2.94
N TRP A 67 6.63 6.64 2.31
CA TRP A 67 5.49 5.74 2.28
C TRP A 67 5.22 5.18 3.68
N GLU A 68 6.25 5.00 4.51
CA GLU A 68 6.11 4.54 5.89
C GLU A 68 5.24 5.51 6.67
N SER A 69 5.54 6.81 6.58
CA SER A 69 4.76 7.85 7.24
C SER A 69 3.33 7.91 6.71
N ALA A 70 3.14 7.72 5.40
CA ALA A 70 1.81 7.68 4.80
C ALA A 70 1.00 6.47 5.29
N ILE A 71 1.62 5.28 5.41
CA ILE A 71 0.97 4.09 5.97
C ILE A 71 0.59 4.30 7.43
N GLN A 72 1.48 4.89 8.24
CA GLN A 72 1.16 5.19 9.64
C GLN A 72 0.00 6.19 9.76
N GLN A 73 -0.03 7.21 8.91
CA GLN A 73 -1.17 8.13 8.85
C GLN A 73 -2.47 7.39 8.52
N ILE A 74 -2.47 6.53 7.49
CA ILE A 74 -3.63 5.69 7.13
C ILE A 74 -4.03 4.76 8.30
N ALA A 75 -3.07 4.17 9.00
CA ALA A 75 -3.35 3.28 10.12
C ALA A 75 -4.08 4.00 11.28
N THR A 76 -3.73 5.27 11.52
CA THR A 76 -4.27 6.10 12.61
C THR A 76 -5.57 6.82 12.29
N THR A 77 -6.08 6.78 11.05
CA THR A 77 -7.37 7.39 10.73
C THR A 77 -8.52 6.69 11.45
N ASP A 78 -9.60 7.43 11.71
CA ASP A 78 -10.86 6.89 12.26
C ASP A 78 -11.78 6.32 11.17
N THR A 79 -11.19 5.76 10.11
CA THR A 79 -11.92 5.16 8.98
C THR A 79 -12.01 3.66 9.14
N GLU A 80 -12.96 3.05 8.42
CA GLU A 80 -13.16 1.62 8.41
C GLU A 80 -11.92 0.87 7.88
N VAL A 81 -11.70 -0.34 8.38
CA VAL A 81 -10.57 -1.21 8.01
C VAL A 81 -10.47 -1.41 6.48
N THR A 82 -11.62 -1.58 5.81
CA THR A 82 -11.66 -1.66 4.34
C THR A 82 -11.12 -0.39 3.68
N GLN A 83 -11.51 0.79 4.17
CA GLN A 83 -11.06 2.07 3.60
C GLN A 83 -9.55 2.28 3.83
N LYS A 84 -9.02 1.80 4.97
CA LYS A 84 -7.58 1.80 5.23
C LYS A 84 -6.82 0.92 4.24
N ALA A 85 -7.30 -0.30 4.00
CA ALA A 85 -6.72 -1.21 3.02
C ALA A 85 -6.74 -0.60 1.60
N ASP A 86 -7.88 -0.05 1.19
CA ASP A 86 -8.03 0.62 -0.11
C ASP A 86 -7.06 1.80 -0.26
N ALA A 87 -6.88 2.61 0.80
CA ALA A 87 -5.94 3.72 0.79
C ALA A 87 -4.47 3.27 0.66
N ALA A 88 -4.07 2.19 1.36
CA ALA A 88 -2.73 1.63 1.24
C ALA A 88 -2.48 1.03 -0.16
N GLU A 89 -3.48 0.39 -0.77
CA GLU A 89 -3.39 -0.08 -2.15
C GLU A 89 -3.24 1.08 -3.15
N VAL A 90 -3.98 2.17 -2.97
CA VAL A 90 -3.86 3.37 -3.81
C VAL A 90 -2.46 3.95 -3.69
N LEU A 91 -1.93 4.05 -2.46
CA LEU A 91 -0.56 4.49 -2.22
C LEU A 91 0.44 3.60 -2.98
N ALA A 92 0.36 2.27 -2.80
CA ALA A 92 1.25 1.29 -3.46
C ALA A 92 1.18 1.32 -4.99
N LYS A 93 -0.02 1.49 -5.56
CA LYS A 93 -0.24 1.58 -7.02
C LYS A 93 0.33 2.87 -7.63
N SER A 94 0.52 3.91 -6.82
CA SER A 94 1.15 5.16 -7.25
C SER A 94 2.65 5.23 -6.94
N TYR A 95 3.15 4.33 -6.10
CA TYR A 95 4.54 4.30 -5.65
C TYR A 95 5.47 3.78 -6.75
N THR A 96 6.67 4.34 -6.86
CA THR A 96 7.71 3.86 -7.77
C THR A 96 8.95 3.55 -6.94
N PRO A 97 9.19 2.27 -6.60
CA PRO A 97 10.34 1.91 -5.78
C PRO A 97 11.64 2.10 -6.57
N SER A 98 12.73 2.30 -5.85
CA SER A 98 14.06 2.07 -6.43
C SER A 98 14.28 0.56 -6.63
N ALA A 99 15.27 0.17 -7.47
CA ALA A 99 15.59 -1.25 -7.64
C ALA A 99 16.07 -1.92 -6.34
N VAL A 100 16.79 -1.18 -5.49
CA VAL A 100 17.25 -1.66 -4.18
C VAL A 100 16.06 -1.86 -3.25
N GLU A 101 15.18 -0.86 -3.17
CA GLU A 101 14.00 -0.92 -2.30
C GLU A 101 13.01 -2.01 -2.74
N LEU A 102 12.84 -2.23 -4.06
CA LEU A 102 12.02 -3.33 -4.56
C LEU A 102 12.56 -4.67 -4.06
N LYS A 103 13.88 -4.87 -4.11
CA LYS A 103 14.54 -6.09 -3.58
C LYS A 103 14.40 -6.23 -2.07
N ASP A 104 14.44 -5.11 -1.35
CA ASP A 104 14.19 -5.11 0.09
C ASP A 104 12.73 -5.51 0.38
N PHE A 105 11.76 -5.01 -0.38
CA PHE A 105 10.36 -5.41 -0.23
C PHE A 105 10.13 -6.89 -0.57
N GLU A 106 10.72 -7.39 -1.66
CA GLU A 106 10.69 -8.82 -1.99
C GLU A 106 11.19 -9.68 -0.83
N SER A 107 12.34 -9.31 -0.27
CA SER A 107 12.97 -10.04 0.83
C SER A 107 12.11 -10.01 2.08
N GLN A 108 11.57 -8.83 2.43
CA GLN A 108 10.75 -8.66 3.61
C GLN A 108 9.45 -9.46 3.56
N ILE A 109 8.73 -9.49 2.43
CA ILE A 109 7.49 -10.29 2.36
C ILE A 109 7.77 -11.80 2.42
N VAL A 110 8.90 -12.25 1.89
CA VAL A 110 9.34 -13.65 2.01
C VAL A 110 9.72 -13.98 3.44
N GLU A 111 10.47 -13.10 4.11
CA GLU A 111 10.86 -13.26 5.50
C GLU A 111 9.63 -13.30 6.43
N GLU A 112 8.69 -12.38 6.25
CA GLU A 112 7.43 -12.34 7.00
C GLU A 112 6.65 -13.66 6.90
N TYR A 113 6.55 -14.21 5.70
CA TYR A 113 5.88 -15.48 5.48
C TYR A 113 6.64 -16.66 6.08
N THR A 114 7.94 -16.79 5.77
CA THR A 114 8.77 -17.93 6.20
C THR A 114 9.01 -17.96 7.71
N ALA A 115 9.00 -16.79 8.37
CA ALA A 115 9.03 -16.68 9.82
C ALA A 115 7.66 -16.96 10.48
N GLY A 116 6.58 -17.08 9.69
CA GLY A 116 5.22 -17.28 10.19
C GLY A 116 4.59 -16.02 10.82
N ASN A 117 5.16 -14.84 10.56
CA ASN A 117 4.76 -13.58 11.19
C ASN A 117 3.72 -12.81 10.38
N TYR A 118 3.60 -13.06 9.06
CA TYR A 118 2.87 -12.17 8.16
C TYR A 118 1.39 -11.91 8.52
N LEU A 119 0.73 -12.83 9.24
CA LEU A 119 -0.63 -12.68 9.77
C LEU A 119 -0.70 -12.69 11.31
N ALA A 120 0.43 -12.80 12.01
CA ALA A 120 0.48 -12.93 13.47
C ALA A 120 -0.03 -11.69 14.21
N HIS A 121 0.00 -10.53 13.55
CA HIS A 121 -0.45 -9.24 14.10
C HIS A 121 -1.63 -8.68 13.28
N SER A 122 -2.62 -9.52 12.97
CA SER A 122 -3.77 -9.17 12.13
C SER A 122 -4.62 -7.98 12.65
N GLU A 123 -4.58 -7.72 13.96
CA GLU A 123 -5.26 -6.59 14.60
C GLU A 123 -4.45 -5.27 14.55
N ASP A 124 -3.15 -5.33 14.22
CA ASP A 124 -2.30 -4.16 14.05
C ASP A 124 -2.44 -3.61 12.62
N ALA A 125 -3.18 -2.50 12.50
CA ALA A 125 -3.39 -1.85 11.22
C ALA A 125 -2.08 -1.37 10.57
N GLY A 126 -1.12 -0.84 11.34
CA GLY A 126 0.14 -0.35 10.79
C GLY A 126 0.95 -1.48 10.18
N TYR A 127 0.98 -2.62 10.88
CA TYR A 127 1.64 -3.84 10.42
C TYR A 127 0.99 -4.41 9.15
N MET A 128 -0.32 -4.66 9.19
CA MET A 128 -1.04 -5.27 8.07
C MET A 128 -1.02 -4.37 6.83
N LEU A 129 -1.16 -3.06 6.99
CA LEU A 129 -1.09 -2.11 5.87
C LEU A 129 0.32 -2.01 5.28
N THR A 130 1.35 -2.16 6.11
CA THR A 130 2.76 -2.21 5.65
C THR A 130 3.00 -3.47 4.80
N ASN A 131 2.54 -4.63 5.26
CA ASN A 131 2.63 -5.89 4.51
C ASN A 131 1.83 -5.83 3.20
N LEU A 132 0.61 -5.26 3.25
CA LEU A 132 -0.23 -5.04 2.08
C LEU A 132 0.44 -4.12 1.05
N PHE A 133 1.04 -3.01 1.51
CA PHE A 133 1.75 -2.05 0.67
C PHE A 133 2.91 -2.73 -0.06
N LYS A 134 3.81 -3.39 0.67
CA LYS A 134 4.99 -4.05 0.09
C LYS A 134 4.60 -5.11 -0.93
N ALA A 135 3.65 -5.98 -0.59
CA ALA A 135 3.19 -7.03 -1.49
C ALA A 135 2.58 -6.46 -2.78
N THR A 136 1.80 -5.38 -2.67
CA THR A 136 1.23 -4.68 -3.84
C THR A 136 2.32 -4.05 -4.71
N VAL A 137 3.35 -3.45 -4.10
CA VAL A 137 4.48 -2.88 -4.83
C VAL A 137 5.29 -3.96 -5.53
N VAL A 138 5.54 -5.10 -4.88
CA VAL A 138 6.26 -6.23 -5.49
C VAL A 138 5.45 -6.78 -6.67
N GLU A 139 4.20 -7.19 -6.46
CA GLU A 139 3.35 -7.81 -7.48
C GLU A 139 3.32 -6.99 -8.79
N ARG A 140 3.11 -5.69 -8.69
CA ARG A 140 2.96 -4.83 -9.88
C ARG A 140 4.25 -4.52 -10.62
N ASN A 141 5.41 -4.64 -9.97
CA ASN A 141 6.70 -4.30 -10.56
C ASN A 141 7.41 -5.51 -11.18
N HIS A 142 6.82 -6.70 -11.08
CA HIS A 142 7.29 -7.90 -11.76
C HIS A 142 6.42 -8.26 -12.98
N PRO A 143 7.02 -8.82 -14.04
CA PRO A 143 6.27 -9.34 -15.17
C PRO A 143 5.49 -10.60 -14.80
N ASP A 144 4.44 -10.89 -15.57
CA ASP A 144 3.64 -12.08 -15.39
C ASP A 144 4.46 -13.35 -15.53
N GLY A 145 4.16 -14.35 -14.71
CA GLY A 145 4.84 -15.64 -14.71
C GLY A 145 6.07 -15.70 -13.81
N GLU A 146 6.59 -14.58 -13.30
CA GLU A 146 7.66 -14.61 -12.29
C GLU A 146 7.15 -15.18 -10.95
N ALA A 147 7.96 -16.02 -10.31
CA ALA A 147 7.60 -16.68 -9.07
C ALA A 147 7.36 -15.68 -7.93
N ILE A 148 8.20 -14.64 -7.81
CA ILE A 148 8.04 -13.59 -6.82
C ILE A 148 6.73 -12.79 -7.01
N LYS A 149 6.27 -12.61 -8.25
CA LYS A 149 4.96 -11.99 -8.51
C LYS A 149 3.82 -12.86 -8.00
N LYS A 150 3.85 -14.17 -8.29
CA LYS A 150 2.83 -15.12 -7.82
C LYS A 150 2.80 -15.15 -6.29
N PHE A 151 3.97 -15.27 -5.67
CA PHE A 151 4.13 -15.21 -4.22
C PHE A 151 3.51 -13.93 -3.64
N ALA A 152 3.89 -12.76 -4.16
CA ALA A 152 3.39 -11.48 -3.69
C ALA A 152 1.88 -11.33 -3.87
N PHE A 153 1.30 -11.89 -4.93
CA PHE A 153 -0.14 -11.90 -5.15
C PHE A 153 -0.88 -12.70 -4.06
N ASP A 154 -0.47 -13.93 -3.79
CA ASP A 154 -1.11 -14.78 -2.78
C ASP A 154 -0.91 -14.22 -1.35
N PHE A 155 0.28 -13.67 -1.06
CA PHE A 155 0.57 -12.94 0.18
C PHE A 155 -0.36 -11.72 0.35
N TYR A 156 -0.52 -10.94 -0.72
CA TYR A 156 -1.43 -9.78 -0.76
C TYR A 156 -2.87 -10.20 -0.46
N GLN A 157 -3.36 -11.27 -1.10
CA GLN A 157 -4.74 -11.75 -0.93
C GLN A 157 -5.01 -12.14 0.53
N ASN A 158 -4.12 -12.93 1.13
CA ASN A 158 -4.24 -13.32 2.54
C ASN A 158 -4.18 -12.11 3.46
N THR A 159 -3.16 -11.26 3.31
CA THR A 159 -2.97 -10.07 4.15
C THR A 159 -4.21 -9.18 4.10
N LYS A 160 -4.73 -8.91 2.89
CA LYS A 160 -5.90 -8.05 2.68
C LYS A 160 -7.16 -8.64 3.29
N ASN A 161 -7.46 -9.91 3.00
CA ASN A 161 -8.72 -10.51 3.42
C ASN A 161 -8.76 -10.74 4.92
N VAL A 162 -7.65 -11.17 5.52
CA VAL A 162 -7.54 -11.31 6.97
C VAL A 162 -7.65 -9.95 7.65
N PHE A 163 -6.93 -8.94 7.17
CA PHE A 163 -7.03 -7.59 7.73
C PHE A 163 -8.46 -7.07 7.69
N ARG A 164 -9.17 -7.25 6.56
CA ARG A 164 -10.58 -6.83 6.38
C ARG A 164 -11.58 -7.69 7.16
N GLY A 165 -11.15 -8.74 7.86
CA GLY A 165 -12.01 -9.68 8.55
C GLY A 165 -12.90 -10.51 7.62
N ILE A 166 -12.51 -10.64 6.34
CA ILE A 166 -13.19 -11.48 5.35
C ILE A 166 -12.85 -12.95 5.60
N ASP A 167 -11.57 -13.24 5.82
CA ASP A 167 -11.05 -14.57 6.07
C ASP A 167 -10.47 -14.67 7.48
N ALA A 168 -10.64 -15.82 8.13
CA ALA A 168 -9.89 -16.16 9.34
C ALA A 168 -8.47 -16.62 8.97
N VAL A 169 -7.51 -16.41 9.86
CA VAL A 169 -6.09 -16.79 9.67
C VAL A 169 -5.94 -18.29 9.38
N ASP A 170 -6.81 -19.14 9.91
CA ASP A 170 -6.79 -20.60 9.71
C ASP A 170 -7.80 -21.10 8.65
N SER A 171 -8.39 -20.20 7.86
CA SER A 171 -9.38 -20.56 6.85
C SER A 171 -8.78 -21.38 5.69
N GLU A 172 -9.61 -22.18 5.02
CA GLU A 172 -9.20 -22.93 3.82
C GLU A 172 -8.70 -22.01 2.70
N ALA A 173 -9.26 -20.80 2.58
CA ALA A 173 -8.83 -19.80 1.62
C ALA A 173 -7.38 -19.34 1.89
N VAL A 174 -7.07 -19.04 3.16
CA VAL A 174 -5.70 -18.68 3.58
C VAL A 174 -4.74 -19.82 3.29
N GLN A 175 -5.05 -21.04 3.73
CA GLN A 175 -4.20 -22.22 3.52
C GLN A 175 -3.98 -22.54 2.03
N SER A 176 -5.00 -22.34 1.20
CA SER A 176 -4.88 -22.51 -0.25
C SER A 176 -3.87 -21.55 -0.85
N ASN A 177 -3.91 -20.28 -0.46
CA ASN A 177 -2.95 -19.27 -0.89
C ASN A 177 -1.55 -19.55 -0.32
N GLU A 178 -1.43 -20.03 0.92
CA GLU A 178 -0.16 -20.48 1.51
C GLU A 178 0.47 -21.62 0.73
N THR A 179 -0.35 -22.59 0.28
CA THR A 179 0.12 -23.65 -0.62
C THR A 179 0.67 -23.08 -1.95
N GLN A 180 0.07 -22.02 -2.48
CA GLN A 180 0.61 -21.35 -3.69
C GLN A 180 1.88 -20.57 -3.39
N MET A 181 1.98 -19.91 -2.23
CA MET A 181 3.18 -19.23 -1.77
C MET A 181 4.35 -20.21 -1.61
N ASP A 182 4.13 -21.38 -0.99
CA ASP A 182 5.14 -22.43 -0.85
C ASP A 182 5.67 -22.90 -2.21
N LYS A 183 4.76 -23.11 -3.17
CA LYS A 183 5.12 -23.47 -4.53
C LYS A 183 5.98 -22.38 -5.18
N ALA A 184 5.56 -21.12 -5.09
CA ALA A 184 6.31 -20.00 -5.63
C ALA A 184 7.69 -19.84 -4.98
N LEU A 185 7.79 -20.03 -3.66
CA LEU A 185 9.07 -20.00 -2.93
C LEU A 185 10.04 -21.05 -3.44
N SER A 186 9.58 -22.27 -3.71
CA SER A 186 10.44 -23.32 -4.27
C SER A 186 11.05 -22.92 -5.62
N GLU A 187 10.34 -22.13 -6.43
CA GLU A 187 10.84 -21.60 -7.71
C GLU A 187 11.80 -20.41 -7.51
N ILE A 188 11.65 -19.64 -6.44
CA ILE A 188 12.52 -18.52 -6.08
C ILE A 188 13.88 -19.04 -5.57
N THR A 189 13.89 -20.06 -4.70
CA THR A 189 15.11 -20.56 -4.04
C THR A 189 15.95 -21.51 -4.88
N THR A 190 15.41 -22.00 -6.01
CA THR A 190 16.11 -22.95 -6.90
C THR A 190 16.85 -22.26 -8.05
N LYS A 191 16.71 -20.94 -8.18
CA LYS A 191 17.41 -20.12 -9.18
C LYS A 191 18.68 -19.50 -8.62
#